data_AF-A0A5M4DF32-F1
#
_entry.id   AF-A0A5M4DF32-F1
#
_cell.length_a   1.000
_cell.length_b   1.000
_cell.length_c   1.000
_cell.angle_alpha   90.00
_cell.angle_beta   90.00
_cell.angle_gamma   90.00
#
_symmetry.space_group_name_H-M   'P 1'
#
loop_
_entity.id
_entity.type
_entity.pdbx_description
1 polymer ?
#
loop_
_entity_poly.entity_id
_entity_poly.type
_entity_poly.pdbx_seq_one_letter_code
_entity_poly.pdbx_strand_id
1 'polypeptide(L)'
;MVIDQTANDLQGFTSFNAPIINQRQANTVVSVRDSETIILGGIIRNTVSSTVKKVPLLGDIPVLGNLFRSTDKQDVKTELLVFLTPRVVKGDEDARKLREEGQGKLSEESQKAVNGAIPPSKQTTTTGHGGATPPPGGGR
;
A
#
# COMPACT_ATOMS: atom_id res chain seq x y z
N MET A 1 -14.04 16.72 16.26
CA MET A 1 -14.30 15.85 15.09
C MET A 1 -14.76 14.50 15.60
N VAL A 2 -15.78 13.90 14.98
CA VAL A 2 -16.24 12.54 15.26
C VAL A 2 -15.86 11.69 14.06
N ILE A 3 -15.19 10.56 14.29
CA ILE A 3 -14.81 9.58 13.27
C ILE A 3 -15.59 8.30 13.55
N ASP A 4 -16.44 7.92 12.60
CA ASP A 4 -17.16 6.65 12.63
C ASP A 4 -16.64 5.79 11.48
N GLN A 5 -15.80 4.79 11.80
CA GLN A 5 -15.30 3.85 10.82
C GLN A 5 -16.04 2.51 10.98
N THR A 6 -16.73 2.10 9.92
CA THR A 6 -17.42 0.81 9.86
C THR A 6 -16.86 -0.01 8.69
N ALA A 7 -16.45 -1.25 8.96
CA ALA A 7 -16.02 -2.20 7.94
C ALA A 7 -16.86 -3.48 8.07
N ASN A 8 -17.49 -3.89 6.97
CA ASN A 8 -18.33 -5.08 6.93
C ASN A 8 -17.66 -6.13 6.04
N ASP A 9 -17.53 -7.34 6.57
CA ASP A 9 -16.94 -8.49 5.89
C ASP A 9 -17.98 -9.63 5.81
N LEU A 10 -18.27 -10.10 4.59
CA LEU A 10 -19.19 -11.21 4.35
C LEU A 10 -18.44 -12.53 4.59
N GLN A 11 -18.69 -13.20 5.71
CA GLN A 11 -17.93 -14.41 6.07
C GLN A 11 -18.51 -15.70 5.50
N GLY A 12 -19.78 -15.68 5.07
CA GLY A 12 -20.47 -16.84 4.51
C GLY A 12 -21.98 -16.77 4.72
N PHE A 13 -22.67 -17.89 4.54
CA PHE A 13 -24.11 -18.02 4.77
C PHE A 13 -24.38 -19.15 5.77
N THR A 14 -25.43 -19.02 6.57
CA THR A 14 -25.92 -20.09 7.45
C THR A 14 -26.52 -21.23 6.62
N SER A 15 -26.81 -22.37 7.27
CA SER A 15 -27.45 -23.54 6.66
C SER A 15 -28.84 -23.25 6.05
N PHE A 16 -29.47 -22.14 6.45
CA PHE A 16 -30.76 -21.66 5.96
C PHE A 16 -30.62 -20.40 5.10
N ASN A 17 -29.44 -20.20 4.50
CA ASN A 17 -29.16 -19.17 3.50
C ASN A 17 -29.24 -17.72 4.02
N ALA A 18 -28.99 -17.50 5.32
CA ALA A 18 -28.85 -16.15 5.87
C ALA A 18 -27.37 -15.72 5.87
N PRO A 19 -27.04 -14.48 5.44
CA PRO A 19 -25.66 -14.03 5.37
C PRO A 19 -25.06 -13.78 6.77
N ILE A 20 -23.82 -14.20 6.98
CA ILE A 20 -23.05 -13.96 8.20
C ILE A 20 -22.13 -12.76 7.93
N ILE A 21 -22.40 -11.66 8.61
CA ILE A 21 -21.63 -10.41 8.48
C ILE A 21 -20.80 -10.21 9.73
N ASN A 22 -19.49 -10.06 9.55
CA ASN A 22 -18.63 -9.58 10.61
C ASN A 22 -18.48 -8.07 10.46
N GLN A 23 -19.07 -7.33 11.40
CA GLN A 23 -19.09 -5.87 11.41
C GLN A 23 -18.06 -5.38 12.44
N ARG A 24 -17.07 -4.64 11.97
CA ARG A 24 -16.08 -3.97 12.82
C ARG A 24 -16.40 -2.48 12.85
N GLN A 25 -16.58 -1.95 14.06
CA GLN A 25 -16.85 -0.53 14.29
C GLN A 25 -15.78 0.09 15.18
N ALA A 26 -15.29 1.27 14.79
CA ALA A 26 -14.43 2.11 15.60
C ALA A 26 -15.04 3.52 15.65
N ASN A 27 -15.34 3.98 16.87
CA ASN A 27 -15.87 5.32 17.13
C ASN A 27 -14.81 6.10 17.90
N THR A 28 -14.32 7.21 17.34
CA THR A 28 -13.28 8.03 17.98
C THR A 28 -13.68 9.50 17.95
N VAL A 29 -13.61 10.16 19.10
CA VAL A 29 -13.85 11.60 19.24
C VAL A 29 -12.52 12.28 19.54
N VAL A 30 -12.11 13.21 18.67
CA VAL A 30 -10.87 13.97 18.84
C VAL A 30 -11.16 15.46 18.75
N SER A 31 -10.68 16.22 19.73
CA SER A 31 -10.69 17.68 19.71
C SER A 31 -9.36 18.17 19.14
N VAL A 32 -9.43 18.92 18.04
CA VAL A 32 -8.24 19.38 17.30
C VAL A 32 -8.35 20.87 17.01
N ARG A 33 -7.23 21.57 17.01
CA ARG A 33 -7.12 22.99 16.62
C ARG A 33 -6.81 23.08 15.12
N ASP A 34 -7.22 24.18 14.50
CA ASP A 34 -6.94 24.40 13.08
C ASP A 34 -5.44 24.39 12.80
N SER A 35 -5.04 23.75 11.70
CA SER A 35 -3.66 23.71 11.20
C SER A 35 -2.64 23.05 12.14
N GLU A 36 -3.07 22.38 13.21
CA GLU A 36 -2.20 21.67 14.15
C GLU A 36 -2.17 20.17 13.81
N THR A 37 -0.98 19.63 13.49
CA THR A 37 -0.82 18.20 13.22
C THR A 37 -0.89 17.40 14.52
N ILE A 38 -1.83 16.48 14.59
CA ILE A 38 -1.97 15.55 15.72
C ILE A 38 -1.55 14.14 15.32
N ILE A 39 -1.01 13.40 16.30
CA ILE A 39 -0.77 11.96 16.17
C ILE A 39 -2.04 11.24 16.61
N LEU A 40 -2.72 10.59 15.68
CA LEU A 40 -3.95 9.83 15.96
C LEU A 40 -3.65 8.53 16.71
N GLY A 41 -2.47 7.97 16.45
CA GLY A 41 -2.01 6.73 17.05
C GLY A 41 -0.89 6.10 16.25
N GLY A 42 -0.37 4.99 16.78
CA GLY A 42 0.63 4.17 16.12
C GLY A 42 0.51 2.70 16.53
N ILE A 43 1.00 1.82 15.68
CA ILE A 43 1.06 0.38 15.95
C ILE A 43 2.52 -0.02 15.98
N ILE A 44 2.95 -0.64 17.09
CA ILE A 44 4.26 -1.26 17.22
C ILE A 44 4.07 -2.77 17.11
N ARG A 45 4.68 -3.37 16.11
CA ARG A 45 4.73 -4.83 15.94
C ARG A 45 6.14 -5.31 16.25
N ASN A 46 6.27 -6.25 17.17
CA ASN A 46 7.51 -6.97 17.43
C ASN A 46 7.29 -8.44 17.06
N THR A 47 8.14 -8.98 16.18
CA THR A 47 8.12 -10.38 15.78
C THR A 47 9.44 -11.01 16.19
N VAL A 48 9.39 -11.92 17.16
CA VAL A 48 10.54 -12.70 17.63
C VAL A 48 10.41 -14.12 17.08
N SER A 49 11.38 -14.53 16.26
CA SER A 49 11.46 -15.88 15.70
C SER A 49 12.74 -16.55 16.19
N SER A 50 12.61 -17.75 16.75
CA SER A 50 13.75 -18.57 17.19
C SER A 50 13.64 -19.95 16.54
N THR A 51 14.51 -20.23 15.59
CA THR A 51 14.60 -21.52 14.91
C THR A 51 15.81 -22.28 15.42
N VAL A 52 15.60 -23.46 16.01
CA VAL A 52 16.69 -24.34 16.46
C VAL A 52 16.77 -25.52 15.50
N LYS A 53 17.88 -25.63 14.78
CA LYS A 53 18.23 -26.80 13.95
C LYS A 53 19.24 -27.63 14.72
N LYS A 54 18.94 -28.90 15.00
CA LYS A 54 19.87 -29.78 15.72
C LYS A 54 19.91 -31.17 15.11
N VAL A 55 21.06 -31.84 15.24
CA VAL A 55 21.18 -33.27 14.90
C VAL A 55 20.49 -34.09 15.99
N PRO A 56 19.57 -35.02 15.66
CA PRO A 56 18.96 -35.92 16.64
C PRO A 56 20.03 -36.71 17.42
N LEU A 57 19.77 -37.04 18.70
CA LEU A 57 20.72 -37.62 19.66
C LEU A 57 21.88 -36.69 20.08
N LEU A 58 22.68 -36.19 19.14
CA LEU A 58 23.90 -35.43 19.44
C LEU A 58 23.65 -33.99 19.91
N GLY A 59 22.57 -33.37 19.43
CA GLY A 59 22.20 -31.99 19.77
C GLY A 59 21.71 -31.81 21.22
N ASP A 60 21.34 -32.90 21.89
CA ASP A 60 20.79 -32.92 23.25
C ASP A 60 21.83 -33.31 24.32
N ILE A 61 23.08 -33.61 23.93
CA ILE A 61 24.15 -33.94 24.87
C ILE A 61 24.52 -32.69 25.68
N PRO A 62 24.40 -32.72 27.02
CA PRO A 62 24.88 -31.61 27.85
C PRO A 62 26.38 -31.40 27.61
N VAL A 63 26.84 -30.13 27.61
CA VAL A 63 28.23 -29.71 27.30
C VAL A 63 28.58 -29.73 25.80
N LEU A 64 28.26 -30.78 25.04
CA LEU A 64 28.68 -30.93 23.63
C LEU A 64 27.61 -30.57 22.59
N GLY A 65 26.33 -30.56 22.97
CA GLY A 65 25.21 -30.37 22.04
C GLY A 65 25.19 -29.01 21.33
N ASN A 66 25.91 -28.01 21.84
CA ASN A 66 26.10 -26.70 21.18
C ASN A 66 26.83 -26.82 19.83
N LEU A 67 27.72 -27.79 19.65
CA LEU A 67 28.47 -27.97 18.39
C LEU A 67 27.61 -28.62 17.30
N PHE A 68 26.53 -29.30 17.70
CA PHE A 68 25.64 -30.05 16.81
C PHE A 68 24.26 -29.39 16.67
N ARG A 69 24.13 -28.14 17.10
CA ARG A 69 22.92 -27.33 16.91
C ARG A 69 23.25 -25.94 16.40
N SER A 70 22.43 -25.44 15.49
CA SER A 70 22.37 -24.05 15.08
C SER A 70 21.11 -23.42 15.65
N THR A 71 21.21 -22.19 16.15
CA THR A 71 20.07 -21.42 16.63
C THR A 71 20.03 -20.10 15.87
N ASP A 72 19.02 -19.95 15.04
CA ASP A 72 18.76 -18.72 14.29
C ASP A 72 17.72 -17.90 15.07
N LYS A 73 18.13 -16.74 15.59
CA LYS A 73 17.23 -15.78 16.24
C LYS A 73 17.04 -14.59 15.32
N GLN A 74 15.78 -14.22 15.07
CA GLN A 74 15.42 -13.09 14.24
C GLN A 74 14.39 -12.23 14.98
N ASP A 75 14.78 -10.98 15.24
CA ASP A 75 13.94 -9.97 15.87
C ASP A 75 13.59 -8.90 14.83
N VAL A 76 12.30 -8.77 14.50
CA VAL A 76 11.79 -7.78 13.54
C VAL A 76 10.86 -6.81 14.24
N LYS A 77 11.26 -5.54 14.30
CA LYS A 77 10.46 -4.43 14.83
C LYS A 77 9.88 -3.61 13.68
N THR A 78 8.57 -3.39 13.68
CA THR A 78 7.87 -2.54 12.72
C THR A 78 7.05 -1.50 13.46
N GLU A 79 7.20 -0.23 13.09
CA GLU A 79 6.52 0.91 13.70
C GLU A 79 5.72 1.64 12.62
N LEU A 80 4.42 1.83 12.86
CA LEU A 80 3.54 2.62 11.99
C LEU A 80 2.98 3.80 12.80
N LEU A 81 3.08 5.01 12.25
CA LEU A 81 2.54 6.24 12.84
C LEU A 81 1.54 6.88 11.87
N VAL A 82 0.41 7.34 12.40
CA VAL A 82 -0.63 8.04 11.63
C VAL A 82 -0.77 9.48 12.11
N PHE A 83 -0.58 10.42 11.19
CA PHE A 83 -0.69 11.86 11.44
C PHE A 83 -1.92 12.44 10.75
N LEU A 84 -2.58 13.40 11.38
CA LEU A 84 -3.68 14.15 10.79
C LEU A 84 -3.52 15.64 11.09
N THR A 85 -3.64 16.47 10.05
CA THR A 85 -3.62 17.93 10.17
C THR A 85 -4.96 18.46 9.67
N PRO A 86 -5.85 18.96 10.55
CA PRO A 86 -7.12 19.52 10.14
C PRO A 86 -6.92 20.90 9.50
N ARG A 87 -7.77 21.24 8.53
CA ARG A 87 -7.87 22.57 7.92
C ARG A 87 -9.32 23.03 7.94
N VAL A 88 -9.57 24.20 8.52
CA VAL A 88 -10.89 24.84 8.56
C VAL A 88 -11.05 25.74 7.34
N VAL A 89 -12.08 25.48 6.55
CA VAL A 89 -12.40 26.26 5.36
C VAL A 89 -13.65 27.08 5.63
N LYS A 90 -13.57 28.41 5.46
CA LYS A 90 -14.65 29.34 5.82
C LYS A 90 -15.53 29.75 4.63
N GLY A 91 -15.17 29.38 3.40
CA GLY A 91 -15.97 29.67 2.19
C GLY A 91 -15.51 28.89 0.96
N ASP A 92 -16.35 28.90 -0.09
CA ASP A 92 -16.14 28.13 -1.32
C ASP A 92 -14.90 28.57 -2.11
N GLU A 93 -14.50 29.84 -1.99
CA GLU A 93 -13.28 30.36 -2.63
C GLU A 93 -12.01 29.82 -1.96
N ASP A 94 -11.99 29.74 -0.63
CA ASP A 94 -10.89 29.14 0.13
C ASP A 94 -10.82 27.63 -0.15
N ALA A 95 -11.96 26.98 -0.32
CA ALA A 95 -12.03 25.57 -0.70
C ALA A 95 -11.42 25.31 -2.09
N ARG A 96 -11.68 26.21 -3.06
CA ARG A 96 -11.09 26.13 -4.41
C ARG A 96 -9.58 26.33 -4.37
N LYS A 97 -9.07 27.35 -3.67
CA LYS A 97 -7.63 27.60 -3.53
C LYS A 97 -6.90 26.42 -2.88
N LEU A 98 -7.47 25.84 -1.81
CA LEU A 98 -6.88 24.68 -1.15
C LEU A 98 -6.87 23.43 -2.04
N ARG A 99 -7.90 23.23 -2.87
CA ARG A 99 -7.95 22.13 -3.83
C ARG A 99 -6.94 22.31 -4.96
N GLU A 100 -6.78 23.54 -5.46
CA GLU A 100 -5.80 23.87 -6.50
C GLU A 100 -4.36 23.70 -5.97
N GLU A 101 -4.07 24.15 -4.75
CA GLU A 101 -2.77 23.95 -4.08
C GLU A 101 -2.47 22.47 -3.78
N GLY A 102 -3.48 21.70 -3.35
CA GLY A 102 -3.34 20.27 -3.08
C GLY A 102 -3.17 19.43 -4.35
N GLN A 103 -3.94 19.73 -5.41
CA GLN A 103 -3.89 19.00 -6.68
C GLN A 103 -2.62 19.30 -7.47
N GLY A 104 -2.09 20.53 -7.42
CA GLY A 104 -0.84 20.89 -8.07
C GLY A 104 0.33 20.05 -7.56
N LYS A 105 0.46 19.93 -6.23
CA LYS A 105 1.54 19.15 -5.59
C LYS A 105 1.41 17.64 -5.85
N LEU A 106 0.19 17.10 -5.82
CA LEU A 106 -0.06 15.68 -6.12
C LEU A 106 0.25 15.32 -7.57
N SER A 107 -0.04 16.21 -8.53
CA SER A 107 0.27 15.95 -9.95
C SER A 107 1.77 15.90 -10.21
N GLU A 108 2.56 16.80 -9.63
CA GLU A 108 4.00 16.84 -9.85
C GLU A 108 4.73 15.64 -9.23
N GLU A 109 4.38 15.26 -8.00
CA GLU A 109 4.97 14.09 -7.33
C GLU A 109 4.55 12.77 -7.99
N SER A 110 3.30 12.64 -8.42
CA SER A 110 2.82 11.45 -9.13
C SER A 110 3.47 11.31 -10.50
N GLN A 111 3.59 12.39 -11.28
CA GLN A 111 4.31 12.36 -12.57
C GLN A 111 5.80 12.02 -12.38
N LYS A 112 6.45 12.52 -11.32
CA LYS A 112 7.86 12.22 -11.04
C LYS A 112 8.08 10.77 -10.60
N ALA A 113 7.17 10.22 -9.80
CA ALA A 113 7.19 8.81 -9.42
C ALA A 113 6.87 7.87 -10.59
N VAL A 114 5.93 8.24 -11.47
CA VAL A 114 5.55 7.46 -12.66
C VAL A 114 6.65 7.52 -13.74
N ASN A 115 7.22 8.71 -14.02
CA ASN A 115 8.30 8.85 -15.00
C ASN A 115 9.64 8.27 -14.52
N GLY A 116 9.84 8.14 -13.21
CA GLY A 116 11.02 7.49 -12.62
C GLY A 116 10.96 5.96 -12.60
N ALA A 117 9.78 5.37 -12.70
CA ALA A 117 9.56 3.91 -12.58
C ALA A 117 9.31 3.20 -13.92
N ILE A 118 9.19 3.93 -15.04
CA ILE A 118 8.97 3.37 -16.38
C ILE A 118 10.21 3.63 -17.26
N PRO A 119 11.05 2.61 -17.57
CA PRO A 119 12.06 2.78 -18.61
C PRO A 119 11.37 3.02 -19.96
N PRO A 120 11.87 3.93 -20.81
CA PRO A 120 11.23 4.23 -22.08
C PRO A 120 11.27 3.00 -22.99
N SER A 121 10.12 2.37 -23.18
CA SER A 121 9.88 1.42 -24.26
C SER A 121 10.05 2.16 -25.58
N LYS A 122 11.09 1.82 -26.34
CA LYS A 122 11.31 2.34 -27.70
C LYS A 122 10.12 1.92 -28.57
N GLN A 123 9.25 2.88 -28.87
CA GLN A 123 8.21 2.74 -29.88
C GLN A 123 8.87 2.94 -31.25
N THR A 124 8.97 1.89 -32.06
CA THR A 124 9.14 2.05 -33.50
C THR A 124 7.85 1.57 -34.18
N THR A 125 7.15 2.60 -34.62
CA THR A 125 5.94 2.70 -35.41
C THR A 125 5.84 1.64 -36.51
N THR A 126 4.79 0.82 -36.47
CA THR A 126 4.27 0.14 -37.66
C THR A 126 3.39 1.15 -38.42
N THR A 127 3.93 1.70 -39.50
CA THR A 127 3.20 2.59 -40.41
C THR A 127 2.46 1.73 -41.41
N GLY A 128 1.14 1.68 -41.30
CA GLY A 128 0.26 1.18 -42.35
C GLY A 128 -0.52 2.34 -42.97
N HIS A 129 -0.25 2.66 -44.23
CA HIS A 129 -1.27 3.14 -45.17
C HIS A 129 -0.79 3.02 -46.62
N GLY A 130 -1.68 2.50 -47.46
CA GLY A 130 -1.42 2.05 -48.82
C GLY A 130 -1.30 3.14 -49.88
N GLY A 131 -0.72 2.72 -51.00
CA GLY A 131 -0.56 3.50 -52.22
C GLY A 131 0.10 2.63 -53.29
N ALA A 132 -0.58 1.58 -53.74
CA ALA A 132 -0.13 0.79 -54.89
C ALA A 132 -0.51 1.52 -56.18
N THR A 133 0.46 2.23 -56.74
CA THR A 133 0.43 2.78 -58.10
C THR A 133 0.67 1.63 -59.10
N PRO A 134 -0.21 1.37 -60.07
CA PRO A 134 0.05 0.38 -61.11
C PRO A 134 1.08 0.92 -62.13
N PRO A 135 2.00 0.07 -62.65
CA PRO A 135 2.99 0.48 -63.65
C PRO A 135 2.38 0.65 -65.06
N PRO A 136 2.99 1.48 -65.94
CA PRO A 136 2.53 1.71 -67.30
C PRO A 136 2.83 0.51 -68.23
N GLY A 137 1.98 0.34 -69.25
CA GLY A 137 1.91 -0.87 -70.08
C GLY A 137 3.08 -1.14 -71.03
N GLY A 138 3.08 -2.37 -71.55
CA GLY A 138 3.90 -2.84 -72.67
C GLY A 138 3.10 -3.90 -73.44
N GLY A 139 2.92 -3.67 -74.73
CA GLY A 139 2.00 -4.43 -75.58
C GLY A 139 2.63 -5.62 -76.30
N ARG A 140 1.74 -6.21 -77.12
CA ARG A 140 1.84 -7.34 -78.04
C ARG A 140 1.64 -8.72 -77.41
#